data_AF-A0A9E5GFA5-F1
#
_entry.id   AF-A0A9E5GFA5-F1
#
_cell.length_a   1.000
_cell.length_b   1.000
_cell.length_c   1.000
_cell.angle_alpha   90.00
_cell.angle_beta   90.00
_cell.angle_gamma   90.00
#
_symmetry.space_group_name_H-M   'P 1'
#
loop_
_entity.id
_entity.type
_entity.pdbx_description
1 polymer ?
#
loop_
_entity_poly.entity_id
_entity_poly.type
_entity_poly.pdbx_seq_one_letter_code
_entity_poly.pdbx_strand_id
1 'polypeptide(L)'
;ASSLGAISLVAVQGYWIPILILVAAGIFITMVILPWYCSRIYDDHQFFRMLVIYGTATGTLPTGLALLRVVDQEFETPVATDYLYSVGIVFLLAIPIILSVNLPAFSVTRNNPMLFMLAIGISAVYLLASFIAYLLIAKKRAFSKAGTLFYTEK
;
A
#
# COMPACT_ATOMS: atom_id res chain seq x y z
N ALA A 1 12.95 -10.10 4.02
CA ALA A 1 14.42 -10.22 3.97
C ALA A 1 14.88 -11.19 2.88
N SER A 2 14.31 -12.40 2.79
CA SER A 2 14.74 -13.41 1.82
C SER A 2 14.59 -13.02 0.33
N SER A 3 13.64 -12.14 -0.01
CA SER A 3 13.42 -11.68 -1.39
C SER A 3 14.52 -10.72 -1.90
N LEU A 4 15.11 -9.89 -1.03
CA LEU A 4 16.19 -8.97 -1.43
C LEU A 4 17.48 -9.73 -1.75
N GLY A 5 17.73 -10.86 -1.08
CA GLY A 5 18.86 -11.74 -1.35
C GLY A 5 18.73 -12.59 -2.63
N ALA A 6 17.53 -12.64 -3.24
CA ALA A 6 17.29 -13.39 -4.46
C ALA A 6 17.65 -12.61 -5.74
N ILE A 7 17.91 -11.31 -5.63
CA ILE A 7 18.24 -10.45 -6.78
C ILE A 7 19.75 -10.53 -7.04
N SER A 8 20.14 -10.86 -8.28
CA SER A 8 21.55 -10.88 -8.68
C SER A 8 22.17 -9.48 -8.58
N LEU A 9 23.32 -9.36 -7.90
CA LEU A 9 24.08 -8.12 -7.78
C LEU A 9 24.40 -7.50 -9.17
N VAL A 10 24.56 -8.37 -10.18
CA VAL A 10 24.83 -7.97 -11.58
C VAL A 10 23.63 -7.25 -12.19
N ALA A 11 22.40 -7.69 -11.88
CA ALA A 11 21.19 -7.02 -12.34
C ALA A 11 21.01 -5.64 -11.70
N VAL A 12 21.41 -5.49 -10.43
CA VAL A 12 21.38 -4.21 -9.73
C VAL A 12 22.36 -3.22 -10.36
N GLN A 13 23.58 -3.65 -10.71
CA GLN A 13 24.55 -2.79 -11.38
C GLN A 13 24.10 -2.33 -12.78
N GLY A 14 23.36 -3.17 -13.52
CA GLY A 14 22.82 -2.81 -14.83
C GLY A 14 21.63 -1.83 -14.77
N TYR A 15 20.84 -1.85 -13.69
CA TYR A 15 19.58 -1.12 -13.58
C TYR A 15 19.48 -0.24 -12.32
N TRP A 16 20.60 0.20 -11.77
CA TRP A 16 20.63 0.98 -10.51
C TRP A 16 19.84 2.30 -10.58
N ILE A 17 19.88 3.01 -11.72
CA ILE A 17 19.13 4.26 -11.93
C ILE A 17 17.61 4.03 -11.84
N PRO A 18 16.98 3.15 -12.64
CA PRO A 18 15.54 2.93 -12.54
C PRO A 18 15.13 2.36 -11.18
N ILE A 19 15.98 1.56 -10.53
CA ILE A 19 15.74 1.08 -9.16
C ILE A 19 15.69 2.27 -8.18
N LEU A 20 16.65 3.19 -8.24
CA LEU A 20 16.67 4.37 -7.37
C LEU A 20 15.46 5.27 -7.57
N ILE A 21 15.04 5.50 -8.81
CA ILE A 21 13.84 6.29 -9.11
C ILE A 21 12.60 5.63 -8.49
N LEU A 22 12.47 4.31 -8.64
CA LEU A 22 11.34 3.56 -8.11
C LEU A 22 11.32 3.55 -6.57
N VAL A 23 12.49 3.43 -5.94
CA VAL A 23 12.64 3.54 -4.48
C VAL A 23 12.28 4.94 -4.00
N ALA A 24 12.81 5.99 -4.63
CA ALA A 24 12.51 7.38 -4.26
C ALA A 24 11.01 7.70 -4.40
N ALA A 25 10.39 7.23 -5.49
CA ALA A 25 8.95 7.35 -5.68
C ALA A 25 8.16 6.60 -4.61
N GLY A 26 8.56 5.37 -4.27
CA GLY A 26 7.93 4.58 -3.21
C GLY A 26 8.02 5.26 -1.84
N ILE A 27 9.18 5.80 -1.50
CA ILE A 27 9.40 6.58 -0.26
C ILE A 27 8.50 7.82 -0.25
N PHE A 28 8.44 8.57 -1.36
CA PHE A 28 7.60 9.76 -1.45
C PHE A 28 6.12 9.42 -1.24
N ILE A 29 5.61 8.37 -1.88
CA ILE A 29 4.23 7.91 -1.74
C ILE A 29 3.95 7.48 -0.29
N THR A 30 4.83 6.68 0.31
CA THR A 30 4.63 6.17 1.68
C THR A 30 4.80 7.24 2.76
N MET A 31 5.68 8.23 2.58
CA MET A 31 5.89 9.28 3.57
C MET A 31 4.90 10.44 3.45
N VAL A 32 4.48 10.81 2.24
CA VAL A 32 3.67 12.03 2.03
C VAL A 32 2.22 11.68 1.77
N ILE A 33 1.97 10.76 0.84
CA ILE A 33 0.62 10.45 0.38
C ILE A 33 -0.11 9.61 1.43
N LEU A 34 0.55 8.65 2.07
CA LEU A 34 -0.10 7.75 3.02
C LEU A 34 -0.65 8.46 4.27
N PRO A 35 0.10 9.35 4.97
CA PRO A 35 -0.46 10.15 6.06
C PRO A 35 -1.64 11.02 5.63
N TRP A 36 -1.54 11.62 4.43
CA TRP A 36 -2.59 12.45 3.84
C TRP A 36 -3.86 11.64 3.53
N TYR A 37 -3.71 10.42 3.01
CA TYR A 37 -4.83 9.50 2.75
C TYR A 37 -5.50 9.06 4.05
N CYS A 38 -4.71 8.58 5.03
CA CYS A 38 -5.24 8.05 6.29
C CYS A 38 -6.00 9.12 7.09
N SER A 39 -5.53 10.37 7.08
CA SER A 39 -6.20 11.50 7.74
C SER A 39 -7.59 11.83 7.18
N ARG A 40 -7.96 11.34 5.99
CA ARG A 40 -9.25 11.62 5.33
C ARG A 40 -10.20 10.44 5.25
N ILE A 41 -9.64 9.23 5.23
CA ILE A 41 -10.39 7.98 5.16
C ILE A 41 -11.00 7.64 6.52
N TYR A 42 -10.20 7.78 7.58
CA TYR A 42 -10.62 7.40 8.92
C TYR A 42 -11.20 8.61 9.63
N ASP A 43 -12.30 8.39 10.34
CA ASP A 43 -12.90 9.41 11.21
C ASP A 43 -12.52 9.19 12.68
N ASP A 44 -11.98 8.01 12.99
CA ASP A 44 -11.68 7.51 14.33
C ASP A 44 -10.23 7.04 14.43
N HIS A 45 -9.55 7.35 15.55
CA HIS A 45 -8.15 6.99 15.85
C HIS A 45 -7.20 7.16 14.64
N GLN A 46 -7.34 8.27 13.89
CA GLN A 46 -6.72 8.47 12.58
C GLN A 46 -5.20 8.25 12.57
N PHE A 47 -4.52 8.76 13.61
CA PHE A 47 -3.07 8.63 13.76
C PHE A 47 -2.64 7.20 14.06
N PHE A 48 -3.37 6.48 14.90
CA PHE A 48 -3.08 5.11 15.31
C PHE A 48 -3.25 4.17 14.11
N ARG A 49 -4.34 4.34 13.34
CA ARG A 49 -4.59 3.61 12.09
C ARG A 49 -3.51 3.90 11.05
N MET A 50 -3.07 5.15 10.95
CA MET A 50 -1.96 5.52 10.06
C MET A 50 -0.66 4.80 10.43
N LEU A 51 -0.30 4.74 11.72
CA LEU A 51 0.92 4.06 12.17
C LEU A 51 0.94 2.57 11.78
N VAL A 52 -0.18 1.87 11.96
CA VAL A 52 -0.31 0.45 11.58
C VAL A 52 -0.13 0.28 10.07
N ILE A 53 -0.81 1.10 9.27
CA ILE A 53 -0.77 1.02 7.81
C ILE A 53 0.62 1.40 7.30
N TYR A 54 1.23 2.44 7.85
CA TYR A 54 2.59 2.87 7.52
C TYR A 54 3.61 1.77 7.83
N GLY A 55 3.62 1.24 9.05
CA GLY A 55 4.56 0.19 9.45
C GLY A 55 4.38 -1.09 8.64
N THR A 56 3.13 -1.45 8.30
CA THR A 56 2.85 -2.60 7.43
C THR A 56 3.28 -2.37 5.99
N ALA A 57 3.14 -1.15 5.45
CA ALA A 57 3.60 -0.80 4.11
C ALA A 57 5.12 -0.80 3.98
N THR A 58 5.84 -0.39 5.04
CA THR A 58 7.33 -0.38 5.06
C THR A 58 7.94 -1.72 5.48
N GLY A 59 7.13 -2.68 5.92
CA GLY A 59 7.59 -3.92 6.51
C GLY A 59 6.53 -5.00 6.46
N THR A 60 6.08 -5.46 7.62
CA THR A 60 5.01 -6.46 7.76
C THR A 60 4.06 -6.04 8.88
N LEU A 61 2.94 -6.76 9.03
CA LEU A 61 1.95 -6.48 10.08
C LEU A 61 2.57 -6.40 11.50
N PRO A 62 3.52 -7.29 11.89
CA PRO A 62 4.25 -7.13 13.15
C PRO A 62 4.97 -5.79 13.31
N THR A 63 5.55 -5.24 12.24
CA THR A 63 6.19 -3.91 12.27
C THR A 63 5.16 -2.81 12.52
N GLY A 64 3.99 -2.89 11.86
CA GLY A 64 2.87 -1.98 12.11
C GLY A 64 2.36 -2.04 13.54
N LEU A 65 2.18 -3.25 14.10
CA LEU A 65 1.77 -3.44 15.49
C LEU A 65 2.83 -2.98 16.48
N ALA A 66 4.11 -3.11 16.17
CA ALA A 66 5.19 -2.60 17.01
C ALA A 66 5.14 -1.06 17.13
N LEU A 67 4.87 -0.35 16.02
CA LEU A 67 4.66 1.10 16.05
C LEU A 67 3.41 1.48 16.83
N LEU A 68 2.32 0.74 16.67
CA LEU A 68 1.09 0.97 17.43
C LEU A 68 1.33 0.80 18.93
N ARG A 69 2.06 -0.24 19.36
CA ARG A 69 2.41 -0.47 20.78
C ARG A 69 3.16 0.67 21.46
N VAL A 70 3.83 1.55 20.71
CA VAL A 70 4.49 2.72 21.30
C VAL A 70 3.47 3.76 21.78
N VAL A 71 2.31 3.83 21.13
CA VAL A 71 1.26 4.81 21.40
C VAL A 71 0.05 4.17 22.12
N ASP A 72 -0.19 2.90 21.89
CA ASP A 72 -1.26 2.07 22.46
C ASP A 72 -0.68 0.73 22.94
N GLN A 73 -0.09 0.74 24.14
CA GLN A 73 0.67 -0.39 24.68
C GLN A 73 -0.19 -1.65 24.88
N GLU A 74 -1.40 -1.48 25.39
CA GLU A 74 -2.33 -2.57 25.74
C GLU A 74 -3.32 -2.89 24.60
N PHE A 75 -3.21 -2.22 23.44
CA PHE A 75 -4.16 -2.31 22.33
C PHE A 75 -5.61 -2.06 22.78
N GLU A 76 -5.82 -1.02 23.59
CA GLU A 76 -7.16 -0.66 24.06
C GLU A 76 -8.03 -0.15 22.91
N THR A 77 -7.41 0.42 21.86
CA THR A 77 -8.13 0.90 20.69
C THR A 77 -8.51 -0.24 19.73
N PRO A 78 -9.65 -0.18 19.04
CA PRO A 78 -10.08 -1.22 18.10
C PRO A 78 -9.21 -1.32 16.83
N VAL A 79 -8.18 -0.46 16.71
CA VAL A 79 -7.35 -0.29 15.50
C VAL A 79 -6.65 -1.58 15.08
N ALA A 80 -6.04 -2.30 16.03
CA ALA A 80 -5.32 -3.54 15.72
C ALA A 80 -6.27 -4.64 15.21
N THR A 81 -7.42 -4.78 15.86
CA THR A 81 -8.44 -5.79 15.55
C THR A 81 -9.12 -5.51 14.20
N ASP A 82 -9.51 -4.26 13.95
CA ASP A 82 -10.09 -3.84 12.67
C ASP A 82 -9.13 -4.07 11.50
N TYR A 83 -7.84 -3.80 11.71
CA TYR A 83 -6.83 -4.02 10.70
C TYR A 83 -6.69 -5.50 10.37
N LEU A 84 -6.69 -6.37 11.39
CA LEU A 84 -6.59 -7.82 11.20
C LEU A 84 -7.77 -8.37 10.37
N TYR A 85 -9.01 -7.96 10.67
CA TYR A 85 -10.17 -8.35 9.86
C TYR A 85 -10.07 -7.84 8.42
N SER A 86 -9.60 -6.60 8.25
CA SER A 86 -9.41 -6.00 6.92
C SER A 86 -8.39 -6.77 6.08
N VAL A 87 -7.29 -7.22 6.67
CA VAL A 87 -6.25 -8.00 5.97
C VAL A 87 -6.80 -9.30 5.40
N GLY A 88 -7.69 -9.99 6.12
CA GLY A 88 -8.33 -11.22 5.64
C GLY A 88 -9.17 -10.99 4.37
N ILE A 89 -9.95 -9.90 4.35
CA ILE A 89 -10.77 -9.53 3.18
C ILE A 89 -9.87 -9.09 2.01
N VAL A 90 -8.86 -8.27 2.29
CA VAL A 90 -7.92 -7.77 1.27
C VAL A 90 -7.13 -8.91 0.63
N PHE A 91 -6.79 -9.96 1.39
CA PHE A 91 -6.08 -11.12 0.85
C PHE A 91 -6.85 -11.79 -0.28
N LEU A 92 -8.17 -11.99 -0.13
CA LEU A 92 -9.03 -12.53 -1.19
C LEU A 92 -9.05 -11.63 -2.42
N LEU A 93 -9.14 -10.31 -2.21
CA LEU A 93 -9.10 -9.32 -3.28
C LEU A 93 -7.72 -9.25 -3.94
N ALA A 94 -6.64 -9.67 -3.28
CA ALA A 94 -5.29 -9.68 -3.83
C ALA A 94 -4.99 -10.90 -4.72
N ILE A 95 -5.79 -11.99 -4.63
CA ILE A 95 -5.55 -13.21 -5.41
C ILE A 95 -5.42 -12.92 -6.93
N PRO A 96 -6.34 -12.17 -7.57
CA PRO A 96 -6.24 -11.91 -9.00
C PRO A 96 -4.99 -11.13 -9.39
N ILE A 97 -4.57 -10.16 -8.56
CA ILE A 97 -3.37 -9.37 -8.86
C ILE A 97 -2.11 -10.21 -8.68
N ILE A 98 -2.03 -11.06 -7.65
CA ILE A 98 -0.92 -12.00 -7.43
C ILE A 98 -0.76 -12.94 -8.63
N LEU A 99 -1.86 -13.51 -9.13
CA LEU A 99 -1.82 -14.38 -10.32
C LEU A 99 -1.37 -13.62 -11.57
N SER A 100 -1.67 -12.32 -11.67
CA SER A 100 -1.31 -11.48 -12.81
C SER A 100 0.18 -11.06 -12.86
N VAL A 101 0.91 -11.13 -11.74
CA VAL A 101 2.31 -10.63 -11.62
C VAL A 101 3.25 -11.25 -12.65
N ASN A 102 3.07 -12.53 -13.01
CA ASN A 102 3.94 -13.23 -13.94
C ASN A 102 3.55 -13.05 -15.43
N LEU A 103 2.38 -12.48 -15.72
CA LEU A 103 1.89 -12.32 -17.09
C LEU A 103 2.81 -11.47 -17.99
N PRO A 104 3.42 -10.36 -17.51
CA PRO A 104 4.39 -9.59 -18.32
C PRO A 104 5.62 -10.43 -18.70
N ALA A 105 6.13 -11.25 -17.78
CA ALA A 105 7.27 -12.13 -18.05
C ALA A 105 6.90 -13.25 -19.04
N PHE A 106 5.68 -13.78 -18.95
CA PHE A 106 5.17 -14.74 -19.93
C PHE A 106 4.92 -14.12 -21.31
N SER A 107 4.60 -12.83 -21.38
CA SER A 107 4.43 -12.12 -22.65
C SER A 107 5.73 -12.09 -23.47
N VAL A 108 6.87 -11.82 -22.82
CA VAL A 108 8.19 -11.78 -23.46
C VAL A 108 8.64 -13.18 -23.90
N THR A 109 8.42 -14.20 -23.06
CA THR A 109 8.87 -15.58 -23.34
C THR A 109 7.99 -16.31 -24.37
N ARG A 110 6.69 -16.01 -24.44
CA ARG A 110 5.75 -16.62 -25.40
C ARG A 110 5.49 -15.76 -26.64
N ASN A 111 6.17 -14.61 -26.78
CA ASN A 111 5.99 -13.61 -27.84
C ASN A 111 4.52 -13.24 -28.09
N ASN A 112 3.71 -13.22 -27.03
CA ASN A 112 2.28 -12.91 -27.10
C ASN A 112 2.01 -11.57 -26.40
N PRO A 113 1.82 -10.47 -27.15
CA PRO A 113 1.61 -9.14 -26.57
C PRO A 113 0.26 -9.01 -25.83
N MET A 114 -0.68 -9.93 -26.08
CA MET A 114 -2.00 -9.92 -25.42
C MET A 114 -1.88 -10.16 -23.90
N LEU A 115 -0.91 -10.95 -23.45
CA LEU A 115 -0.69 -11.22 -22.02
C LEU A 115 -0.21 -9.97 -21.27
N PHE A 116 0.62 -9.14 -21.92
CA PHE A 116 1.06 -7.87 -21.36
C PHE A 116 -0.11 -6.88 -21.26
N MET A 117 -0.94 -6.82 -22.31
CA MET A 117 -2.13 -5.97 -22.33
C MET A 117 -3.14 -6.38 -21.24
N LEU A 118 -3.28 -7.68 -20.99
CA LEU A 118 -4.13 -8.21 -19.93
C LEU A 118 -3.60 -7.84 -18.54
N ALA A 119 -2.28 -7.91 -18.31
CA ALA A 119 -1.66 -7.48 -17.05
C ALA A 119 -1.89 -5.98 -16.77
N ILE A 120 -1.74 -5.14 -17.80
CA ILE A 120 -2.05 -3.71 -17.72
C ILE A 120 -3.54 -3.50 -17.44
N GLY A 121 -4.43 -4.23 -18.13
CA GLY A 121 -5.87 -4.16 -17.93
C GLY A 121 -6.27 -4.49 -16.50
N ILE A 122 -5.77 -5.59 -15.93
CA ILE A 122 -6.02 -5.96 -14.52
C ILE A 122 -5.52 -4.85 -13.59
N SER A 123 -4.29 -4.39 -13.79
CA SER A 123 -3.70 -3.33 -12.95
C SER A 123 -4.50 -2.03 -13.01
N ALA A 124 -4.97 -1.64 -14.20
CA ALA A 124 -5.79 -0.45 -14.40
C ALA A 124 -7.17 -0.57 -13.74
N VAL A 125 -7.82 -1.74 -13.84
CA VAL A 125 -9.10 -2.02 -13.17
C VAL A 125 -8.93 -1.92 -11.65
N TYR A 126 -7.87 -2.50 -11.09
CA TYR A 126 -7.59 -2.42 -9.66
C TYR A 126 -7.33 -0.98 -9.21
N LEU A 127 -6.53 -0.23 -9.98
CA LEU A 127 -6.25 1.17 -9.66
C LEU A 127 -7.54 2.01 -9.69
N LEU A 128 -8.37 1.85 -10.72
CA LEU A 128 -9.65 2.54 -10.82
C LEU A 128 -10.61 2.14 -9.70
N ALA A 129 -10.73 0.84 -9.40
CA ALA A 129 -11.58 0.34 -8.33
C ALA A 129 -11.13 0.88 -6.96
N SER A 130 -9.83 0.85 -6.67
CA SER A 130 -9.27 1.44 -5.43
C SER A 130 -9.47 2.95 -5.37
N PHE A 131 -9.34 3.66 -6.49
CA PHE A 131 -9.57 5.10 -6.54
C PHE A 131 -11.05 5.47 -6.34
N ILE A 132 -11.97 4.72 -6.96
CA ILE A 132 -13.41 4.89 -6.76
C ILE A 132 -13.79 4.56 -5.31
N ALA A 133 -13.27 3.46 -4.75
CA ALA A 133 -13.49 3.11 -3.36
C ALA A 133 -12.99 4.21 -2.42
N TYR A 134 -11.82 4.79 -2.68
CA TYR A 134 -11.32 5.94 -1.95
C TYR A 134 -12.27 7.14 -2.00
N LEU A 135 -12.77 7.51 -3.18
CA LEU A 135 -13.73 8.61 -3.34
C LEU A 135 -15.06 8.34 -2.61
N LEU A 136 -15.54 7.10 -2.65
CA LEU A 136 -16.79 6.70 -1.99
C LEU A 136 -16.67 6.68 -0.46
N ILE A 137 -15.49 6.36 0.08
CA ILE A 137 -15.25 6.34 1.54
C ILE A 137 -14.94 7.74 2.04
N ALA A 138 -14.05 8.47 1.36
CA ALA A 138 -13.65 9.82 1.77
C ALA A 138 -14.74 10.88 1.49
N LYS A 139 -15.70 10.63 0.58
CA LYS A 139 -16.86 11.50 0.26
C LYS A 139 -16.48 13.00 0.24
N LYS A 140 -17.08 13.80 1.13
CA LYS A 140 -16.83 15.25 1.26
C LYS A 140 -15.49 15.60 1.92
N ARG A 141 -14.84 14.66 2.61
CA ARG A 141 -13.53 14.81 3.27
C ARG A 141 -12.35 14.55 2.33
N ALA A 142 -12.59 13.93 1.17
CA ALA A 142 -11.57 13.65 0.14
C ALA A 142 -10.76 14.90 -0.27
N PHE A 143 -11.41 16.06 -0.36
CA PHE A 143 -10.79 17.33 -0.78
C PHE A 143 -10.90 18.44 0.29
N SER A 144 -11.39 18.14 1.49
CA SER A 144 -11.54 19.14 2.55
C SER A 144 -10.22 19.35 3.30
N LYS A 145 -9.87 20.63 3.55
CA LYS A 145 -8.68 21.09 4.30
C LYS A 145 -7.37 20.40 3.88
N ALA A 146 -6.86 20.74 2.70
CA ALA A 146 -5.63 20.17 2.14
C ALA A 146 -4.37 20.35 3.02
N GLY A 147 -4.32 21.39 3.86
CA GLY A 147 -3.13 21.78 4.64
C GLY A 147 -3.05 21.25 6.08
N THR A 148 -4.05 20.55 6.60
CA THR A 148 -4.04 20.04 7.99
C THR A 148 -3.99 18.52 8.01
N LEU A 149 -2.91 17.96 8.56
CA LEU A 149 -2.74 16.52 8.79
C LEU A 149 -3.17 16.17 10.22
N PHE A 150 -4.12 15.23 10.33
CA PHE A 150 -4.69 14.69 11.57
C PHE A 150 -5.42 15.71 12.45
N TYR A 151 -6.69 15.41 12.77
CA TYR A 151 -7.42 16.19 13.75
C TYR A 151 -7.06 15.65 15.12
N THR A 152 -6.22 16.37 15.87
CA THR A 152 -6.14 16.16 17.31
C THR A 152 -7.41 16.75 17.89
N GLU A 153 -8.38 15.89 18.24
CA GLU A 153 -9.41 16.28 19.21
C GLU A 153 -8.67 16.72 20.48
N LYS A 154 -9.01 17.92 20.94
CA LYS A 154 -8.58 18.44 22.25
C LYS A 154 -9.37 17.76 23.35
#